data_AF-A0A1V2A7U8-F1
#
_entry.id   AF-A0A1V2A7U8-F1
#
_cell.length_a   1.000
_cell.length_b   1.000
_cell.length_c   1.000
_cell.angle_alpha   90.00
_cell.angle_beta   90.00
_cell.angle_gamma   90.00
#
_symmetry.space_group_name_H-M   'P 1'
#
loop_
_entity.id
_entity.type
_entity.pdbx_description
1 polymer ?
#
loop_
_entity_poly.entity_id
_entity_poly.type
_entity_poly.pdbx_seq_one_letter_code
_entity_poly.pdbx_strand_id
1 'polypeptide(L)'
;MKGSTHAVIGAATGLGVSIWINASPIETAVLSGIGAISALVPDLDVNGKLANKITVEKKWLILFFTAAGLLLALYSYLMLSGIKQMSGFFISIGLLLLPRLFIKQRTMLFITGAFILYTGWRIDQLWIMYTALFIIFSSIVSHRTWTHSLIGTALFAVVALEISRAYPLPGLFATLLLGYVSHLAADMKMLPSNKKGTKWFYPLWKKEF
;
A
#
# COMPACT_ATOMS: atom_id res chain seq x y z
N MET A 1 2.53 -1.77 16.74
CA MET A 1 1.52 -1.08 17.59
C MET A 1 0.22 -0.97 16.80
N LYS A 2 -0.74 -0.08 17.13
CA LYS A 2 -1.88 0.21 16.24
C LYS A 2 -1.43 1.21 15.16
N GLY A 3 -2.00 1.12 13.95
CA GLY A 3 -1.71 2.07 12.87
C GLY A 3 -1.93 3.56 13.24
N SER A 4 -2.91 3.89 14.10
CA SER A 4 -3.05 5.28 14.59
C SER A 4 -1.82 5.75 15.36
N THR A 5 -1.20 4.87 16.15
CA THR A 5 -0.03 5.24 16.93
C THR A 5 1.16 5.50 16.01
N HIS A 6 1.35 4.67 14.98
CA HIS A 6 2.37 4.91 13.95
C HIS A 6 2.14 6.24 13.21
N ALA A 7 0.90 6.54 12.82
CA ALA A 7 0.57 7.82 12.19
C ALA A 7 0.87 9.02 13.10
N VAL A 8 0.59 8.94 14.40
CA VAL A 8 0.89 10.01 15.37
C VAL A 8 2.41 10.18 15.53
N ILE A 9 3.16 9.08 15.66
CA ILE A 9 4.62 9.12 15.75
C ILE A 9 5.21 9.74 14.47
N GLY A 10 4.73 9.31 13.30
CA GLY A 10 5.12 9.88 12.01
C GLY A 10 4.80 11.36 11.90
N ALA A 11 3.63 11.80 12.38
CA ALA A 11 3.26 13.21 12.40
C ALA A 11 4.22 14.03 13.28
N ALA A 12 4.56 13.51 14.47
CA ALA A 12 5.54 14.12 15.36
C ALA A 12 6.94 14.16 14.73
N THR A 13 7.34 13.13 13.97
CA THR A 13 8.58 13.14 13.19
C THR A 13 8.58 14.23 12.13
N GLY A 14 7.48 14.39 11.37
CA GLY A 14 7.32 15.46 10.39
C GLY A 14 7.38 16.86 11.02
N LEU A 15 6.74 17.03 12.17
CA LEU A 15 6.85 18.25 12.98
C LEU A 15 8.30 18.51 13.41
N GLY A 16 9.03 17.49 13.90
CA GLY A 16 10.43 17.62 14.28
C GLY A 16 11.32 18.09 13.11
N VAL A 17 11.13 17.54 11.91
CA VAL A 17 11.83 18.00 10.70
C VAL A 17 11.48 19.45 10.37
N SER A 18 10.20 19.82 10.46
CA SER A 18 9.76 21.19 10.19
C SER A 18 10.38 22.23 11.13
N ILE A 19 10.52 21.89 12.42
CA ILE A 19 11.20 22.74 13.41
C ILE A 19 12.69 22.87 13.05
N TRP A 20 13.35 21.77 12.70
CA TRP A 20 14.78 21.76 12.37
C TRP A 20 15.12 22.68 11.18
N ILE A 21 14.24 22.76 10.18
CA ILE A 21 14.44 23.60 8.99
C ILE A 21 13.83 25.00 9.13
N ASN A 22 13.24 25.35 10.28
CA ASN A 22 12.48 26.58 10.50
C ASN A 22 11.37 26.80 9.45
N ALA A 23 10.59 25.75 9.17
CA ALA A 23 9.53 25.78 8.18
C ALA A 23 8.40 26.75 8.56
N SER A 24 7.71 27.30 7.57
CA SER A 24 6.50 28.08 7.78
C SER A 24 5.37 27.21 8.40
N PRO A 25 4.31 27.81 8.96
CA PRO A 25 3.19 27.06 9.53
C PRO A 25 2.51 26.11 8.53
N ILE A 26 2.41 26.51 7.26
CA ILE A 26 1.81 25.66 6.21
C ILE A 26 2.71 24.48 5.86
N GLU A 27 4.00 24.70 5.71
CA GLU A 27 4.98 23.63 5.45
C GLU A 27 5.05 22.67 6.64
N THR A 28 4.98 23.19 7.86
CA THR A 28 4.88 22.37 9.08
C THR A 28 3.68 21.43 9.06
N ALA A 29 2.50 21.94 8.69
CA ALA A 29 1.29 21.13 8.58
C ALA A 29 1.44 20.05 7.48
N VAL A 30 2.01 20.42 6.33
CA VAL A 30 2.27 19.49 5.21
C VAL A 30 3.26 18.40 5.62
N LEU A 31 4.42 18.75 6.18
CA LEU A 31 5.44 17.79 6.60
C LEU A 31 4.93 16.88 7.72
N SER A 32 4.14 17.40 8.67
CA SER A 32 3.49 16.57 9.70
C SER A 32 2.52 15.57 9.06
N GLY A 33 1.69 16.00 8.11
CA GLY A 33 0.79 15.11 7.38
C GLY A 33 1.53 14.03 6.58
N ILE A 34 2.61 14.40 5.89
CA ILE A 34 3.44 13.47 5.11
C ILE A 34 4.13 12.47 6.03
N GLY A 35 4.66 12.91 7.18
CA GLY A 35 5.25 12.03 8.17
C GLY A 35 4.24 10.99 8.69
N ALA A 36 3.00 11.41 8.93
CA ALA A 36 1.91 10.52 9.35
C ALA A 36 1.59 9.44 8.31
N ILE A 37 1.54 9.81 7.03
CA ILE A 37 1.31 8.86 5.92
C ILE A 37 2.52 7.94 5.77
N SER A 38 3.73 8.48 5.80
CA SER A 38 4.98 7.71 5.61
C SER A 38 5.16 6.64 6.68
N ALA A 39 4.83 6.94 7.93
CA ALA A 39 4.86 5.96 9.02
C ALA A 39 3.83 4.82 8.86
N LEU A 40 2.84 4.94 7.98
CA LEU A 40 1.90 3.85 7.68
C LEU A 40 2.33 2.99 6.49
N VAL A 41 3.35 3.39 5.74
CA VAL A 41 3.80 2.72 4.52
C VAL A 41 4.32 1.29 4.76
N PRO A 42 5.11 0.99 5.83
CA PRO A 42 5.58 -0.37 6.07
C PRO A 42 4.43 -1.40 6.19
N ASP A 43 3.29 -0.97 6.75
CA ASP A 43 2.08 -1.77 6.97
C ASP A 43 1.18 -1.91 5.72
N LEU A 44 1.64 -1.45 4.54
CA LEU A 44 0.98 -1.80 3.28
C LEU A 44 0.98 -3.32 3.04
N ASP A 45 1.90 -4.08 3.65
CA ASP A 45 1.97 -5.53 3.55
C ASP A 45 0.85 -6.29 4.32
N VAL A 46 0.01 -5.57 5.07
CA VAL A 46 -1.11 -6.12 5.85
C VAL A 46 -2.41 -5.40 5.54
N ASN A 47 -3.49 -5.90 6.13
CA ASN A 47 -4.79 -5.24 6.12
C ASN A 47 -4.80 -4.01 7.08
N GLY A 48 -3.87 -3.08 6.87
CA GLY A 48 -3.63 -1.89 7.68
C GLY A 48 -4.48 -0.69 7.27
N LYS A 49 -4.34 0.43 8.00
CA LYS A 49 -5.13 1.65 7.75
C LYS A 49 -4.90 2.24 6.37
N LEU A 50 -3.63 2.40 5.99
CA LEU A 50 -3.26 2.99 4.70
C LEU A 50 -3.68 2.07 3.54
N ALA A 51 -3.38 0.77 3.65
CA ALA A 51 -3.78 -0.22 2.63
C ALA A 51 -5.29 -0.17 2.37
N ASN A 52 -6.12 -0.20 3.41
CA ASN A 52 -7.59 -0.11 3.27
C ASN A 52 -8.08 1.20 2.65
N LYS A 53 -7.35 2.30 2.86
CA LYS A 53 -7.76 3.61 2.35
C LYS A 53 -7.48 3.78 0.86
N ILE A 54 -6.38 3.19 0.37
CA ILE A 54 -5.97 3.32 -1.03
C ILE A 54 -6.56 2.23 -1.93
N THR A 55 -6.87 1.05 -1.38
CA THR A 55 -7.46 -0.03 -2.18
C THR A 55 -8.94 0.16 -2.42
N VAL A 56 -9.41 -0.27 -3.58
CA VAL A 56 -10.85 -0.44 -3.83
C VAL A 56 -11.43 -1.43 -2.82
N GLU A 57 -12.59 -1.10 -2.23
CA GLU A 57 -13.24 -2.02 -1.30
C GLU A 57 -13.64 -3.30 -2.03
N LYS A 58 -13.33 -4.45 -1.42
CA LYS A 58 -13.65 -5.79 -1.95
C LYS A 58 -15.10 -5.93 -2.42
N LYS A 59 -16.05 -5.28 -1.73
CA LYS A 59 -17.49 -5.35 -2.05
C LYS A 59 -17.82 -4.82 -3.45
N TRP A 60 -17.15 -3.75 -3.89
CA TRP A 60 -17.41 -3.14 -5.20
C TRP A 60 -16.87 -4.02 -6.32
N LEU A 61 -15.71 -4.64 -6.13
CA LEU A 61 -15.17 -5.58 -7.11
C LEU A 61 -16.02 -6.85 -7.20
N ILE A 62 -16.52 -7.36 -6.06
CA ILE A 62 -17.48 -8.47 -6.07
C ILE A 62 -18.77 -8.08 -6.80
N LEU A 63 -19.29 -6.87 -6.54
CA LEU A 63 -20.51 -6.39 -7.19
C LEU A 63 -20.33 -6.29 -8.71
N PHE A 64 -19.20 -5.74 -9.16
CA PHE A 64 -18.86 -5.66 -10.59
C PHE A 64 -18.88 -7.05 -11.26
N PHE A 65 -18.15 -8.03 -10.71
CA PHE A 65 -18.14 -9.37 -11.27
C PHE A 65 -19.49 -10.08 -11.17
N THR A 66 -20.25 -9.83 -10.10
CA THR A 66 -21.61 -10.37 -9.94
C THR A 66 -22.52 -9.82 -11.04
N ALA A 67 -22.50 -8.50 -11.28
CA ALA A 67 -23.28 -7.87 -12.34
C ALA A 67 -22.87 -8.37 -13.74
N ALA A 68 -21.56 -8.47 -14.01
CA ALA A 68 -21.05 -9.03 -15.26
C ALA A 68 -21.49 -10.49 -15.47
N GLY A 69 -21.45 -11.32 -14.42
CA GLY A 69 -21.91 -12.70 -14.46
C GLY A 69 -23.41 -12.82 -14.75
N LEU A 70 -24.25 -11.99 -14.12
CA LEU A 70 -25.69 -11.95 -14.37
C LEU A 70 -26.01 -11.50 -15.80
N LEU A 71 -25.36 -10.44 -16.29
CA LEU A 71 -25.54 -9.95 -17.65
C LEU A 71 -25.13 -11.01 -18.69
N LEU A 72 -23.99 -11.69 -18.46
CA LEU A 72 -23.54 -12.76 -19.33
C LEU A 72 -24.50 -13.96 -19.31
N ALA A 73 -25.10 -14.28 -18.15
CA ALA A 73 -26.06 -15.38 -18.04
C ALA A 73 -27.33 -15.06 -18.83
N LEU A 74 -27.82 -13.82 -18.72
CA LEU A 74 -28.98 -13.35 -19.46
C LEU A 74 -28.70 -13.34 -20.98
N TYR A 75 -27.55 -12.82 -21.39
CA TYR A 75 -27.13 -12.84 -22.81
C TYR A 75 -27.04 -14.27 -23.34
N SER A 76 -26.42 -15.18 -22.58
CA SER A 76 -26.28 -16.59 -22.96
C SER A 76 -27.62 -17.29 -23.08
N TYR A 77 -28.58 -16.96 -22.22
CA TYR A 77 -29.94 -17.48 -22.29
C TYR A 77 -30.69 -17.01 -23.55
N LEU A 78 -30.60 -15.70 -23.85
CA LEU A 78 -31.41 -15.08 -24.91
C LEU A 78 -30.81 -15.23 -26.32
N MET A 79 -29.49 -15.21 -26.45
CA MET A 79 -28.82 -15.02 -27.75
C MET A 79 -27.99 -16.21 -28.20
N LEU A 80 -27.68 -17.16 -27.31
CA LEU A 80 -26.80 -18.29 -27.63
C LEU A 80 -27.56 -19.62 -27.55
N SER A 81 -27.04 -20.64 -28.23
CA SER A 81 -27.55 -22.00 -28.19
C SER A 81 -26.42 -23.04 -28.17
N GLY A 82 -26.76 -24.27 -27.77
CA GLY A 82 -25.83 -25.39 -27.72
C GLY A 82 -24.63 -25.15 -26.80
N ILE A 83 -23.42 -25.52 -27.26
CA ILE A 83 -22.19 -25.45 -26.47
C ILE A 83 -21.88 -24.00 -26.04
N LYS A 84 -22.11 -23.01 -26.90
CA LYS A 84 -21.83 -21.60 -26.57
C LYS A 84 -22.68 -21.11 -25.39
N GLN A 85 -23.95 -21.51 -25.35
CA GLN A 85 -24.84 -21.18 -24.23
C GLN A 85 -24.40 -21.85 -22.94
N MET A 86 -24.05 -23.15 -22.99
CA MET A 86 -23.52 -23.88 -21.83
C MET A 86 -22.24 -23.22 -21.29
N SER A 87 -21.27 -22.93 -22.17
CA SER A 87 -20.04 -22.23 -21.80
C SER A 87 -20.31 -20.87 -21.17
N GLY A 88 -21.26 -20.10 -21.73
CA GLY A 88 -21.67 -18.82 -21.17
C GLY A 88 -22.19 -18.93 -19.73
N PHE A 89 -23.06 -19.91 -19.45
CA PHE A 89 -23.53 -20.17 -18.09
C PHE A 89 -22.41 -20.60 -17.14
N PHE A 90 -21.49 -21.48 -17.57
CA PHE A 90 -20.34 -21.87 -16.75
C PHE A 90 -19.46 -20.67 -16.37
N ILE A 91 -19.18 -19.79 -17.34
CA ILE A 91 -18.41 -18.56 -17.08
C ILE A 91 -19.17 -17.65 -16.12
N SER A 92 -20.47 -17.45 -16.32
CA SER A 92 -21.32 -16.66 -15.41
C SER A 92 -21.29 -17.15 -13.98
N ILE A 93 -21.44 -18.47 -13.76
CA ILE A 93 -21.33 -19.07 -12.42
C ILE A 93 -19.95 -18.81 -11.83
N GLY A 94 -18.89 -18.94 -12.63
CA GLY A 94 -17.53 -18.59 -12.23
C GLY A 94 -17.43 -17.13 -11.75
N LEU A 95 -17.96 -16.18 -12.52
CA LEU A 95 -17.96 -14.76 -12.18
C LEU A 95 -18.81 -14.44 -10.93
N LEU A 96 -19.86 -15.21 -10.65
CA LEU A 96 -20.68 -15.05 -9.45
C LEU A 96 -19.99 -15.56 -8.17
N LEU A 97 -19.25 -16.67 -8.27
CA LEU A 97 -18.74 -17.39 -7.09
C LEU A 97 -17.26 -17.13 -6.81
N LEU A 98 -16.40 -17.20 -7.83
CA LEU A 98 -14.94 -17.16 -7.66
C LEU A 98 -14.42 -15.86 -7.03
N PRO A 99 -14.92 -14.66 -7.38
CA PRO A 99 -14.43 -13.41 -6.79
C PRO A 99 -14.53 -13.40 -5.25
N ARG A 100 -15.57 -14.00 -4.68
CA ARG A 100 -15.76 -14.04 -3.22
C ARG A 100 -14.68 -14.85 -2.53
N LEU A 101 -14.24 -15.94 -3.17
CA LEU A 101 -13.26 -16.90 -2.66
C LEU A 101 -11.81 -16.40 -2.82
N PHE A 102 -11.49 -15.79 -3.97
CA PHE A 102 -10.11 -15.48 -4.33
C PHE A 102 -9.70 -14.02 -4.10
N ILE A 103 -10.63 -13.06 -4.05
CA ILE A 103 -10.27 -11.66 -3.80
C ILE A 103 -9.91 -11.48 -2.33
N LYS A 104 -8.61 -11.33 -2.08
CA LYS A 104 -8.03 -10.96 -0.79
C LYS A 104 -7.58 -9.50 -0.81
N GLN A 105 -7.38 -8.91 0.37
CA GLN A 105 -6.89 -7.52 0.48
C GLN A 105 -5.57 -7.30 -0.27
N ARG A 106 -4.66 -8.27 -0.21
CA ARG A 106 -3.40 -8.23 -0.96
C ARG A 106 -3.60 -8.18 -2.47
N THR A 107 -4.58 -8.90 -3.00
CA THR A 107 -4.96 -8.83 -4.42
C THR A 107 -5.46 -7.44 -4.78
N MET A 108 -6.28 -6.82 -3.92
CA MET A 108 -6.77 -5.45 -4.13
C MET A 108 -5.63 -4.43 -4.15
N LEU A 109 -4.66 -4.59 -3.25
CA LEU A 109 -3.48 -3.74 -3.19
C LEU A 109 -2.58 -3.91 -4.41
N PHE A 110 -2.38 -5.14 -4.87
CA PHE A 110 -1.66 -5.43 -6.10
C PHE A 110 -2.32 -4.75 -7.31
N ILE A 111 -3.64 -4.91 -7.48
CA ILE A 111 -4.40 -4.29 -8.57
C ILE A 111 -4.32 -2.75 -8.49
N THR A 112 -4.41 -2.20 -7.28
CA THR A 112 -4.26 -0.75 -7.04
C THR A 112 -2.89 -0.26 -7.48
N GLY A 113 -1.83 -0.96 -7.07
CA GLY A 113 -0.47 -0.66 -7.51
C GLY A 113 -0.30 -0.79 -9.03
N ALA A 114 -0.80 -1.85 -9.65
CA ALA A 114 -0.73 -2.04 -11.11
C ALA A 114 -1.45 -0.93 -11.88
N PHE A 115 -2.62 -0.49 -11.39
CA PHE A 115 -3.34 0.64 -11.97
C PHE A 115 -2.55 1.95 -11.85
N ILE A 116 -1.98 2.24 -10.67
CA ILE A 116 -1.15 3.44 -10.45
C ILE A 116 0.14 3.38 -11.30
N LEU A 117 0.72 2.20 -11.48
CA LEU A 117 1.89 2.01 -12.33
C LEU A 117 1.56 2.34 -13.78
N TYR A 118 0.43 1.83 -14.28
CA TYR A 118 -0.06 2.14 -15.62
C TYR A 118 -0.33 3.64 -15.78
N THR A 119 -1.00 4.28 -14.83
CA THR A 119 -1.26 5.74 -14.92
C THR A 119 0.04 6.54 -14.89
N GLY A 120 0.97 6.20 -13.98
CA GLY A 120 2.29 6.83 -13.89
C GLY A 120 3.09 6.72 -15.19
N TRP A 121 3.05 5.55 -15.83
CA TRP A 121 3.66 5.34 -17.15
C TRP A 121 2.96 6.17 -18.24
N ARG A 122 1.63 6.27 -18.23
CA ARG A 122 0.86 7.05 -19.22
C ARG A 122 1.08 8.55 -19.13
N ILE A 123 1.39 9.07 -17.94
CA ILE A 123 1.64 10.50 -17.72
C ILE A 123 3.13 10.84 -17.54
N ASP A 124 4.02 9.86 -17.75
CA ASP A 124 5.48 9.98 -17.68
C ASP A 124 6.00 10.55 -16.35
N GLN A 125 5.46 10.04 -15.22
CA GLN A 125 5.83 10.48 -13.87
C GLN A 125 6.51 9.36 -13.08
N LEU A 126 7.84 9.43 -12.97
CA LEU A 126 8.67 8.41 -12.31
C LEU A 126 8.29 8.20 -10.84
N TRP A 127 8.03 9.27 -10.08
CA TRP A 127 7.66 9.16 -8.66
C TRP A 127 6.38 8.35 -8.44
N ILE A 128 5.42 8.45 -9.37
CA ILE A 128 4.19 7.64 -9.35
C ILE A 128 4.52 6.18 -9.63
N MET A 129 5.36 5.92 -10.63
CA MET A 129 5.77 4.56 -10.99
C MET A 129 6.53 3.88 -9.84
N TYR A 130 7.48 4.56 -9.19
CA TYR A 130 8.21 3.99 -8.05
C TYR A 130 7.31 3.77 -6.83
N THR A 131 6.38 4.70 -6.55
CA THR A 131 5.36 4.51 -5.51
C THR A 131 4.52 3.26 -5.81
N ALA A 132 4.09 3.09 -7.05
CA ALA A 132 3.31 1.94 -7.48
C ALA A 132 4.08 0.62 -7.37
N LEU A 133 5.35 0.60 -7.79
CA LEU A 133 6.23 -0.57 -7.65
C LEU A 133 6.39 -0.96 -6.18
N PHE A 134 6.53 0.01 -5.28
CA PHE A 134 6.60 -0.26 -3.84
C PHE A 134 5.28 -0.82 -3.28
N ILE A 135 4.13 -0.31 -3.73
CA ILE A 135 2.80 -0.85 -3.36
C ILE A 135 2.67 -2.30 -3.83
N ILE A 136 3.03 -2.60 -5.09
CA ILE A 136 3.01 -3.95 -5.64
C ILE A 136 3.93 -4.87 -4.83
N PHE A 137 5.17 -4.44 -4.56
CA PHE A 137 6.11 -5.17 -3.73
C PHE A 137 5.54 -5.48 -2.35
N SER A 138 4.96 -4.48 -1.68
CA SER A 138 4.34 -4.63 -0.35
C SER A 138 3.21 -5.66 -0.37
N SER A 139 2.43 -5.73 -1.45
CA SER A 139 1.30 -6.66 -1.57
C SER A 139 1.69 -8.15 -1.61
N ILE A 140 2.92 -8.46 -2.04
CA ILE A 140 3.40 -9.85 -2.23
C ILE A 140 4.31 -10.35 -1.11
N VAL A 141 4.88 -9.48 -0.28
CA VAL A 141 5.79 -9.86 0.80
C VAL A 141 5.07 -10.18 2.12
N SER A 142 5.71 -10.94 3.00
CA SER A 142 5.16 -11.28 4.32
C SER A 142 5.31 -10.13 5.31
N HIS A 143 4.33 -9.98 6.21
CA HIS A 143 4.37 -8.95 7.24
C HIS A 143 5.62 -9.05 8.13
N ARG A 144 6.21 -7.91 8.49
CA ARG A 144 7.41 -7.79 9.34
C ARG A 144 8.64 -8.52 8.79
N THR A 145 8.74 -8.60 7.46
CA THR A 145 9.93 -9.12 6.76
C THR A 145 10.56 -8.00 5.93
N TRP A 146 10.36 -7.99 4.62
CA TRP A 146 11.00 -7.06 3.69
C TRP A 146 10.69 -5.58 3.98
N THR A 147 9.42 -5.20 4.11
CA THR A 147 8.97 -3.82 4.45
C THR A 147 9.37 -3.35 5.85
N HIS A 148 9.84 -4.25 6.71
CA HIS A 148 10.28 -3.93 8.07
C HIS A 148 11.77 -4.28 8.24
N SER A 149 12.53 -4.04 7.19
CA SER A 149 13.98 -4.27 7.12
C SER A 149 14.69 -3.05 6.55
N LEU A 150 16.00 -2.97 6.73
CA LEU A 150 16.85 -1.95 6.12
C LEU A 150 16.75 -1.97 4.59
N ILE A 151 16.54 -3.13 3.99
CA ILE A 151 16.32 -3.25 2.54
C ILE A 151 14.97 -2.60 2.16
N GLY A 152 13.91 -2.84 2.92
CA GLY A 152 12.63 -2.17 2.73
C GLY A 152 12.74 -0.66 2.86
N THR A 153 13.47 -0.18 3.87
CA THR A 153 13.79 1.23 4.05
C THR A 153 14.57 1.80 2.87
N ALA A 154 15.56 1.09 2.33
CA ALA A 154 16.33 1.52 1.17
C ALA A 154 15.46 1.57 -0.10
N LEU A 155 14.59 0.58 -0.33
CA LEU A 155 13.62 0.60 -1.42
C LEU A 155 12.66 1.80 -1.30
N PHE A 156 12.17 2.08 -0.09
CA PHE A 156 11.33 3.25 0.14
C PHE A 156 12.10 4.57 0.02
N ALA A 157 13.39 4.60 0.35
CA ALA A 157 14.23 5.79 0.17
C ALA A 157 14.34 6.18 -1.32
N VAL A 158 14.37 5.22 -2.24
CA VAL A 158 14.30 5.49 -3.69
C VAL A 158 12.96 6.16 -4.05
N VAL A 159 11.84 5.65 -3.52
CA VAL A 159 10.52 6.29 -3.70
C VAL A 159 10.53 7.72 -3.16
N ALA A 160 11.04 7.92 -1.95
CA ALA A 160 11.11 9.21 -1.29
C ALA A 160 11.99 10.21 -2.05
N LEU A 161 13.09 9.75 -2.64
CA LEU A 161 13.98 10.56 -3.48
C LEU A 161 13.25 11.07 -4.72
N GLU A 162 12.50 10.20 -5.41
CA GLU A 162 11.75 10.56 -6.61
C GLU A 162 10.60 11.53 -6.30
N ILE A 163 9.87 11.31 -5.19
CA ILE A 163 8.86 12.25 -4.71
C ILE A 163 9.51 13.62 -4.43
N SER A 164 10.68 13.64 -3.78
CA SER A 164 11.38 14.88 -3.43
C SER A 164 11.97 15.61 -4.64
N ARG A 165 12.30 14.89 -5.72
CA ARG A 165 12.69 15.48 -7.01
C ARG A 165 11.51 16.13 -7.72
N ALA A 166 10.33 15.51 -7.65
CA ALA A 166 9.11 16.04 -8.25
C ALA A 166 8.54 17.25 -7.48
N TYR A 167 8.69 17.25 -6.15
CA TYR A 167 8.18 18.30 -5.27
C TYR A 167 9.32 18.87 -4.41
N PRO A 168 9.91 20.01 -4.80
CA PRO A 168 11.05 20.60 -4.09
C PRO A 168 10.60 21.33 -2.82
N LEU A 169 10.10 20.58 -1.84
CA LEU A 169 9.76 21.06 -0.50
C LEU A 169 10.94 20.76 0.46
N PRO A 170 11.54 21.77 1.11
CA PRO A 170 12.59 21.56 2.09
C PRO A 170 12.18 20.55 3.17
N GLY A 171 13.07 19.62 3.50
CA GLY A 171 12.81 18.58 4.51
C GLY A 171 11.94 17.40 4.05
N LEU A 172 11.34 17.44 2.85
CA LEU A 172 10.43 16.38 2.39
C LEU A 172 11.05 14.97 2.39
N PHE A 173 12.26 14.83 1.85
CA PHE A 173 12.98 13.56 1.85
C PHE A 173 13.20 13.03 3.27
N ALA A 174 13.63 13.91 4.18
CA ALA A 174 13.88 13.56 5.57
C ALA A 174 12.59 13.16 6.28
N THR A 175 11.49 13.89 6.07
CA THR A 175 10.17 13.56 6.63
C THR A 175 9.67 12.20 6.14
N LEU A 176 9.78 11.91 4.84
CA LEU A 176 9.39 10.62 4.29
C LEU A 176 10.24 9.50 4.91
N LEU A 177 11.56 9.61 4.84
CA LEU A 177 12.46 8.54 5.31
C LEU A 177 12.36 8.33 6.83
N LEU A 178 12.41 9.41 7.61
CA LEU A 178 12.32 9.33 9.07
C LEU A 178 10.93 8.88 9.53
N GLY A 179 9.85 9.28 8.84
CA GLY A 179 8.51 8.77 9.11
C GLY A 179 8.44 7.24 8.95
N TYR A 180 8.99 6.70 7.87
CA TYR A 180 9.08 5.25 7.64
C TYR A 180 9.92 4.56 8.72
N VAL A 181 11.11 5.10 9.02
CA VAL A 181 12.02 4.54 10.05
C VAL A 181 11.39 4.59 11.43
N SER A 182 10.61 5.64 11.74
CA SER A 182 9.92 5.77 13.04
C SER A 182 8.93 4.63 13.28
N HIS A 183 8.30 4.09 12.22
CA HIS A 183 7.47 2.90 12.32
C HIS A 183 8.27 1.67 12.72
N LEU A 184 9.39 1.41 12.03
CA LEU A 184 10.26 0.26 12.32
C LEU A 184 10.81 0.34 13.75
N ALA A 185 11.24 1.53 14.18
CA ALA A 185 11.72 1.77 15.54
C ALA A 185 10.62 1.54 16.58
N ALA A 186 9.40 2.03 16.32
CA ALA A 186 8.25 1.81 17.19
C ALA A 186 7.83 0.33 17.26
N ASP A 187 8.08 -0.43 16.20
CA ASP A 187 7.82 -1.87 16.13
C ASP A 187 9.01 -2.75 16.58
N MET A 188 10.05 -2.16 17.19
CA MET A 188 11.08 -2.93 17.88
C MET A 188 10.54 -3.55 19.18
N LYS A 189 11.09 -4.70 19.56
CA LYS A 189 10.78 -5.45 20.80
C LYS A 189 11.31 -4.75 22.05
N MET A 190 12.16 -3.75 21.90
CA MET A 190 12.66 -2.92 23.02
C MET A 190 11.54 -2.15 23.73
N LEU A 191 10.39 -1.93 23.07
CA LEU A 191 9.25 -1.24 23.68
C LEU A 191 8.32 -2.22 24.40
N PRO A 192 7.92 -1.96 25.67
CA PRO A 192 7.08 -2.87 26.47
C PRO A 192 5.72 -3.21 25.81
N SER A 193 5.24 -2.33 24.95
CA SER A 193 3.97 -2.45 24.25
C SER A 193 3.99 -3.44 23.08
N ASN A 194 5.16 -3.98 22.70
CA ASN A 194 5.31 -4.80 21.51
C ASN A 194 5.94 -6.17 21.79
N LYS A 195 5.13 -7.23 21.65
CA LYS A 195 5.56 -8.61 21.93
C LYS A 195 6.32 -9.28 20.78
N LYS A 196 6.24 -8.72 19.57
CA LYS A 196 6.87 -9.24 18.34
C LYS A 196 7.76 -8.14 17.76
N GLY A 197 9.02 -8.45 17.45
CA GLY A 197 9.96 -7.45 16.94
C GLY A 197 9.91 -7.26 15.43
N THR A 198 10.85 -6.47 14.92
CA THR A 198 11.13 -6.31 13.48
C THR A 198 12.44 -6.96 13.10
N LYS A 199 12.55 -7.46 11.87
CA LYS A 199 13.76 -8.14 11.37
C LYS A 199 14.56 -7.18 10.50
N TRP A 200 15.24 -6.24 11.14
CA TRP A 200 15.99 -5.16 10.48
C TRP A 200 16.92 -5.65 9.37
N PHE A 201 17.58 -6.78 9.58
CA PHE A 201 18.57 -7.34 8.65
C PHE A 201 18.02 -8.45 7.74
N TYR A 202 16.70 -8.61 7.65
CA TYR A 202 16.08 -9.55 6.72
C TYR A 202 16.39 -9.16 5.25
N PRO A 203 16.64 -10.12 4.33
CA PRO A 203 16.57 -11.57 4.48
C PRO A 203 17.86 -12.23 5.00
N LEU A 204 18.95 -11.47 5.14
CA LEU A 204 20.27 -11.98 5.53
C LEU A 204 20.27 -12.53 6.96
N TRP A 205 19.54 -11.88 7.87
CA TRP A 205 19.43 -12.31 9.25
C TRP A 205 17.99 -12.17 9.78
N LYS A 206 17.47 -13.27 10.34
CA LYS A 206 16.06 -13.40 10.75
C LYS A 206 15.80 -13.03 12.21
N LYS A 207 16.80 -12.54 12.95
CA LYS A 207 16.66 -12.14 14.36
C LYS A 207 15.72 -10.94 14.48
N GLU A 208 14.85 -10.98 15.47
CA GLU A 208 13.93 -9.89 15.82
C GLU A 208 14.60 -8.95 16.82
N PHE A 209 14.39 -7.65 16.62
CA PHE A 209 14.85 -6.56 17.49
C PHE A 209 13.66 -5.76 18.01
#